data_AF-A0A1S3QGS4-F1
#
_entry.id   AF-A0A1S3QGS4-F1
#
_cell.length_a   1.000
_cell.length_b   1.000
_cell.length_c   1.000
_cell.angle_alpha   90.00
_cell.angle_beta   90.00
_cell.angle_gamma   90.00
#
_symmetry.space_group_name_H-M   'P 1'
#
loop_
_entity.id
_entity.type
_entity.pdbx_description
1 polymer ?
#
loop_
_entity_poly.entity_id
_entity_poly.type
_entity_poly.pdbx_seq_one_letter_code
_entity_poly.pdbx_strand_id
1 'polypeptide(L)'
;MPPPPPPPAPPPPPTFAVANTQKPSLSKNEAQGRNALLSDIGKGARLKKAVTNDRSQPIIDKPKGGGGGGGGGGGGGGGGGGGGGPVLGGLFAGGMPKLRSSGGNSNGNNPSCV
;
A
#
# COMPACT_ATOMS: atom_id res chain seq x y z
N MET A 1 -56.61 14.17 1.99
CA MET A 1 -55.87 13.12 1.27
C MET A 1 -54.46 13.09 1.85
N PRO A 2 -53.91 11.92 2.22
CA PRO A 2 -52.52 11.83 2.67
C PRO A 2 -51.58 12.26 1.53
N PRO A 3 -50.45 12.93 1.83
CA PRO A 3 -49.50 13.32 0.79
C PRO A 3 -48.94 12.07 0.09
N PRO A 4 -48.72 12.14 -1.24
CA PRO A 4 -48.15 11.02 -1.98
C PRO A 4 -46.77 10.67 -1.42
N PRO A 5 -46.40 9.38 -1.37
CA PRO A 5 -45.08 8.97 -0.90
C PRO A 5 -43.98 9.59 -1.79
N PRO A 6 -42.83 9.96 -1.21
CA PRO A 6 -41.71 10.46 -1.98
C PRO A 6 -41.25 9.41 -3.00
N PRO A 7 -40.80 9.83 -4.20
CA PRO A 7 -40.29 8.90 -5.20
C PRO A 7 -39.04 8.17 -4.69
N PRO A 8 -38.80 6.93 -5.14
CA PRO A 8 -37.58 6.19 -4.81
C PRO A 8 -36.33 6.96 -5.23
N ALA A 9 -35.28 6.92 -4.41
CA ALA A 9 -34.01 7.53 -4.75
C ALA A 9 -33.40 6.88 -6.00
N PRO A 10 -32.71 7.65 -6.87
CA PRO A 10 -32.00 7.08 -8.01
C PRO A 10 -30.94 6.09 -7.53
N PRO A 11 -30.66 5.03 -8.30
CA PRO A 11 -29.64 4.06 -7.94
C PRO A 11 -28.26 4.72 -7.82
N PRO A 12 -27.41 4.26 -6.88
CA PRO A 12 -26.08 4.83 -6.70
C PRO A 12 -25.25 4.66 -7.99
N PRO A 13 -24.37 5.63 -8.31
CA PRO A 13 -23.48 5.50 -9.45
C PRO A 13 -22.58 4.27 -9.29
N PRO A 14 -22.26 3.55 -10.38
CA PRO A 14 -21.35 2.42 -10.31
C PRO A 14 -19.99 2.88 -9.79
N THR A 15 -19.55 2.30 -8.68
CA THR A 15 -18.19 2.50 -8.16
C THR A 15 -17.24 1.52 -8.86
N PHE A 16 -15.94 1.81 -8.90
CA PHE A 16 -14.93 0.90 -9.46
C PHE A 16 -14.91 -0.49 -8.79
N ALA A 17 -15.53 -0.64 -7.62
CA ALA A 17 -15.71 -1.91 -6.92
C ALA A 17 -16.81 -2.81 -7.52
N VAL A 18 -17.57 -2.31 -8.50
CA VAL A 18 -18.70 -3.02 -9.16
C VAL A 18 -18.30 -3.59 -10.53
N ALA A 19 -17.01 -3.62 -10.87
CA ALA A 19 -16.55 -4.35 -12.06
C ALA A 19 -16.40 -5.85 -11.73
N ASN A 20 -17.14 -6.72 -12.43
CA ASN A 20 -17.03 -8.20 -12.37
C ASN A 20 -17.31 -8.86 -11.01
N THR A 21 -18.50 -8.64 -10.43
CA THR A 21 -18.96 -9.40 -9.25
C THR A 21 -19.52 -10.78 -9.59
N GLN A 22 -19.79 -11.07 -10.87
CA GLN A 22 -20.27 -12.38 -11.31
C GLN A 22 -19.09 -13.31 -11.62
N LYS A 23 -19.11 -14.51 -11.02
CA LYS A 23 -18.14 -15.56 -11.31
C LYS A 23 -18.15 -15.85 -12.83
N PRO A 24 -17.00 -15.83 -13.52
CA PRO A 24 -16.94 -16.19 -14.93
C PRO A 24 -17.51 -17.60 -15.14
N SER A 25 -18.61 -17.70 -15.89
CA SER A 25 -19.21 -18.97 -16.29
C SER A 25 -18.58 -19.43 -17.59
N LEU A 26 -17.64 -20.37 -17.52
CA LEU A 26 -16.91 -20.85 -18.66
C LEU A 26 -17.54 -22.13 -19.21
N SER A 27 -17.60 -22.25 -20.53
CA SER A 27 -17.90 -23.54 -21.19
C SER A 27 -16.80 -24.57 -20.85
N LYS A 28 -17.07 -25.87 -21.01
CA LYS A 28 -16.09 -26.93 -20.68
C LYS A 28 -14.75 -26.75 -21.41
N ASN A 29 -14.80 -26.41 -22.71
CA ASN A 29 -13.60 -26.15 -23.52
C ASN A 29 -12.83 -24.92 -23.04
N GLU A 30 -13.53 -23.89 -22.61
CA GLU A 30 -12.93 -22.63 -22.15
C GLU A 30 -12.34 -22.76 -20.74
N ALA A 31 -12.96 -23.58 -19.88
CA ALA A 31 -12.41 -23.94 -18.58
C ALA A 31 -11.10 -24.72 -18.71
N GLN A 32 -11.02 -25.66 -19.66
CA GLN A 32 -9.78 -26.41 -19.95
C GLN A 32 -8.66 -25.50 -20.45
N GLY A 33 -8.98 -24.60 -21.40
CA GLY A 33 -8.03 -23.60 -21.90
C GLY A 33 -7.54 -22.65 -20.79
N ARG A 34 -8.44 -22.24 -19.88
CA ARG A 34 -8.09 -21.43 -18.72
C ARG A 34 -7.14 -22.18 -17.77
N ASN A 35 -7.39 -23.45 -17.46
CA ASN A 35 -6.52 -24.20 -16.55
C ASN A 35 -5.09 -24.33 -17.09
N ALA A 36 -4.93 -24.56 -18.40
CA ALA A 36 -3.63 -24.54 -19.06
C ALA A 36 -2.96 -23.16 -18.96
N LEU A 37 -3.70 -22.09 -19.29
CA LEU A 37 -3.23 -20.71 -19.18
C LEU A 37 -2.79 -20.35 -17.74
N LEU A 38 -3.59 -20.71 -16.73
CA LEU A 38 -3.25 -20.46 -15.32
C LEU A 38 -1.97 -21.21 -14.91
N SER A 39 -1.78 -22.43 -15.42
CA SER A 39 -0.56 -23.20 -15.20
C SER A 39 0.66 -22.51 -15.82
N ASP A 40 0.53 -21.98 -17.03
CA ASP A 40 1.61 -21.27 -17.71
C ASP A 40 1.91 -19.90 -17.06
N ILE A 41 0.89 -19.20 -16.55
CA ILE A 41 1.08 -18.01 -15.70
C ILE A 41 1.86 -18.36 -14.43
N GLY A 42 1.53 -19.48 -13.78
CA GLY A 42 2.24 -19.95 -12.58
C GLY A 42 3.69 -20.33 -12.84
N LYS A 43 4.00 -20.86 -14.04
CA LYS A 43 5.39 -21.10 -14.49
C LYS A 43 6.14 -19.80 -14.78
N GLY A 44 5.42 -18.76 -15.20
CA GLY A 44 5.99 -17.48 -15.63
C GLY A 44 6.59 -17.55 -17.03
N ALA A 45 6.97 -16.39 -17.57
CA ALA A 45 7.58 -16.27 -18.89
C ALA A 45 8.79 -15.33 -18.85
N ARG A 46 9.85 -15.67 -19.60
CA ARG A 46 11.01 -14.80 -19.77
C ARG A 46 10.67 -13.72 -20.79
N LEU A 47 10.61 -12.48 -20.35
CA LEU A 47 10.36 -11.32 -21.21
C LEU A 47 11.69 -10.74 -21.73
N LYS A 48 11.63 -10.13 -22.91
CA LYS A 48 12.75 -9.36 -23.46
C LYS A 48 12.97 -8.09 -22.63
N LYS A 49 14.22 -7.63 -22.55
CA LYS A 49 14.53 -6.35 -21.92
C LYS A 49 13.97 -5.22 -22.78
N ALA A 50 13.36 -4.23 -22.12
CA ALA A 50 12.89 -3.00 -22.74
C ALA A 50 13.45 -1.82 -21.93
N VAL A 51 13.79 -0.73 -22.63
CA VAL A 51 14.09 0.55 -21.98
C VAL A 51 12.76 1.15 -21.52
N THR A 52 12.60 1.36 -20.23
CA THR A 52 11.39 2.00 -19.67
C THR A 52 11.61 3.50 -19.54
N ASN A 53 10.78 4.29 -20.22
CA ASN A 53 10.70 5.73 -19.99
C ASN A 53 9.67 6.01 -18.89
N ASP A 54 10.11 5.93 -17.63
CA ASP A 54 9.26 6.17 -16.46
C ASP A 54 9.21 7.67 -16.13
N ARG A 55 8.03 8.27 -16.28
CA ARG A 55 7.74 9.68 -15.95
C ARG A 55 6.71 9.81 -14.81
N SER A 56 6.58 8.77 -13.98
CA SER A 56 5.61 8.74 -12.88
C SER A 56 6.07 9.50 -11.63
N GLN A 57 7.34 9.88 -11.57
CA GLN A 57 7.88 10.63 -10.44
C GLN A 57 7.26 12.03 -10.34
N PRO A 58 6.96 12.52 -9.12
CA PRO A 58 6.41 13.85 -8.93
C PRO A 58 7.42 14.92 -9.31
N ILE A 59 6.96 15.96 -9.99
CA ILE A 59 7.76 17.16 -10.23
C ILE A 59 7.69 18.00 -8.97
N ILE A 60 8.75 17.98 -8.16
CA ILE A 60 8.89 18.87 -7.01
C ILE A 60 9.63 20.11 -7.50
N ASP A 61 8.91 21.21 -7.67
CA ASP A 61 9.54 22.51 -7.85
C ASP A 61 10.37 22.80 -6.60
N LYS A 62 11.70 22.85 -6.76
CA LYS A 62 12.59 23.31 -5.69
C LYS A 62 12.05 24.67 -5.24
N PRO A 63 11.72 24.89 -3.95
CA PRO A 63 11.48 26.25 -3.50
C PRO A 63 12.75 27.04 -3.82
N LYS A 64 12.58 28.17 -4.49
CA LYS A 64 13.68 29.03 -4.91
C LYS A 64 14.41 29.55 -3.67
N GLY A 65 15.51 28.89 -3.34
CA GLY A 65 16.41 29.23 -2.21
C GLY A 65 16.37 28.13 -1.15
N GLY A 66 17.47 27.57 -0.69
CA GLY A 66 18.89 27.77 -0.91
C GLY A 66 19.63 26.84 0.06
N GLY A 67 20.90 26.53 -0.22
CA GLY A 67 21.80 25.91 0.76
C GLY A 67 21.68 24.39 0.88
N GLY A 68 22.81 23.71 0.74
CA GLY A 68 22.90 22.27 0.77
C GLY A 68 22.89 21.63 2.16
N GLY A 69 23.13 20.32 2.15
CA GLY A 69 23.55 19.54 3.31
C GLY A 69 22.42 18.86 4.05
N GLY A 70 22.56 17.55 4.26
CA GLY A 70 21.75 16.85 5.25
C GLY A 70 21.58 15.37 5.03
N GLY A 71 22.67 14.62 4.84
CA GLY A 71 22.68 13.24 5.31
C GLY A 71 22.65 13.24 6.84
N GLY A 72 21.79 12.42 7.43
CA GLY A 72 21.76 12.12 8.86
C GLY A 72 20.75 10.98 9.04
N GLY A 73 21.16 9.75 9.32
CA GLY A 73 22.05 9.38 10.41
C GLY A 73 21.19 9.23 11.65
N GLY A 74 20.86 7.98 12.01
CA GLY A 74 19.96 7.66 13.10
C GLY A 74 20.43 8.20 14.46
N GLY A 75 19.48 8.42 15.35
CA GLY A 75 19.73 8.79 16.73
C GLY A 75 18.45 8.62 17.54
N GLY A 76 18.49 7.73 18.52
CA GLY A 76 17.38 7.46 19.43
C GLY A 76 17.22 8.50 20.53
N GLY A 77 16.18 8.29 21.33
CA GLY A 77 15.78 9.10 22.49
C GLY A 77 14.39 9.68 22.24
N GLY A 78 13.35 9.45 23.04
CA GLY A 78 13.28 9.00 24.41
C GLY A 78 12.30 9.92 25.14
N GLY A 79 11.08 9.44 25.37
CA GLY A 79 10.19 9.92 26.44
C GLY A 79 9.35 11.17 26.15
N GLY A 80 8.12 11.17 26.70
CA GLY A 80 7.29 12.37 26.89
C GLY A 80 5.89 12.22 26.33
N GLY A 81 4.93 11.89 27.21
CA GLY A 81 3.54 11.67 26.84
C GLY A 81 2.71 12.94 26.61
N GLY A 82 1.51 12.72 26.08
CA GLY A 82 0.34 13.58 26.28
C GLY A 82 0.12 14.66 25.22
N GLY A 83 -1.00 14.53 24.48
CA GLY A 83 -1.74 15.69 24.00
C GLY A 83 -1.87 15.88 22.48
N GLY A 84 -3.00 15.41 21.94
CA GLY A 84 -3.78 16.17 20.95
C GLY A 84 -3.16 16.50 19.59
N GLY A 85 -3.19 15.55 18.67
CA GLY A 85 -3.16 15.80 17.22
C GLY A 85 -4.30 15.02 16.54
N PRO A 86 -4.85 15.48 15.39
CA PRO A 86 -6.04 14.88 14.79
C PRO A 86 -5.76 13.42 14.41
N VAL A 87 -6.40 12.51 15.14
CA VAL A 87 -6.26 11.07 14.94
C VAL A 87 -6.93 10.71 13.62
N LEU A 88 -6.11 10.43 12.61
CA LEU A 88 -6.55 9.82 11.36
C LEU A 88 -7.21 8.47 11.66
N GLY A 89 -8.54 8.51 11.76
CA GLY A 89 -9.47 7.37 11.72
C GLY A 89 -9.14 6.20 12.63
N GLY A 90 -9.42 6.29 13.93
CA GLY A 90 -9.68 5.19 14.88
C GLY A 90 -8.62 4.08 15.08
N LEU A 91 -7.65 3.96 14.18
CA LEU A 91 -6.75 2.81 14.04
C LEU A 91 -5.69 2.77 15.14
N PHE A 92 -5.39 3.92 15.74
CA PHE A 92 -4.42 4.07 16.82
C PHE A 92 -5.03 4.65 18.09
N ALA A 93 -6.35 4.59 18.26
CA ALA A 93 -7.03 5.10 19.46
C ALA A 93 -6.53 4.42 20.76
N GLY A 94 -5.93 3.23 20.67
CA GLY A 94 -5.28 2.51 21.78
C GLY A 94 -3.75 2.68 21.87
N GLY A 95 -3.14 3.58 21.10
CA GLY A 95 -1.69 3.72 20.99
C GLY A 95 -1.05 2.72 20.02
N MET A 96 0.16 3.04 19.54
CA MET A 96 0.90 2.15 18.62
C MET A 96 1.47 0.94 19.40
N PRO A 97 1.28 -0.31 18.92
CA PRO A 97 1.90 -1.48 19.53
C PRO A 97 3.43 -1.34 19.58
N LYS A 98 4.01 -1.42 20.79
CA LYS A 98 5.46 -1.31 20.98
C LYS A 98 6.11 -2.67 20.69
N LEU A 99 7.05 -2.70 19.76
CA LEU A 99 7.87 -3.87 19.51
C LEU A 99 8.82 -4.12 20.69
N ARG A 100 9.03 -5.39 21.05
CA ARG A 100 10.07 -5.80 22.00
C ARG A 100 11.44 -5.57 21.39
N SER A 101 12.40 -5.13 22.20
CA SER A 101 13.78 -4.92 21.76
C SER A 101 14.39 -6.25 21.33
N SER A 102 15.01 -6.30 20.15
CA SER A 102 15.88 -7.41 19.75
C SER A 102 17.18 -7.28 20.54
N GLY A 103 17.22 -7.91 21.72
CA GLY A 103 18.41 -7.93 22.57
C GLY A 103 19.63 -8.36 21.77
N GLY A 104 20.68 -7.53 21.81
CA GLY A 104 21.97 -7.84 21.25
C GLY A 104 22.54 -9.10 21.89
N ASN A 105 22.99 -10.04 21.06
CA ASN A 105 23.81 -11.14 21.51
C ASN A 105 25.21 -10.60 21.78
N SER A 106 25.41 -9.99 22.95
CA SER A 106 26.73 -9.70 23.52
C SER A 106 27.37 -11.01 23.98
N ASN A 107 27.63 -11.91 23.03
CA ASN A 107 28.63 -12.95 23.20
C ASN A 107 29.84 -12.51 22.37
N GLY A 108 30.89 -12.11 23.09
CA GLY A 108 31.99 -11.32 22.58
C GLY A 108 32.68 -11.92 21.36
N ASN A 109 32.69 -11.14 20.27
CA ASN A 109 33.91 -10.81 19.56
C ASN A 109 33.63 -9.58 18.69
N ASN A 110 34.37 -8.51 18.96
CA ASN A 110 34.36 -7.30 18.16
C ASN A 110 35.19 -7.59 16.89
N PRO A 111 34.63 -7.40 15.69
CA PRO A 111 35.37 -6.61 14.73
C PRO A 111 34.53 -5.42 14.30
N SER A 112 35.07 -4.25 14.60
CA SER A 112 34.72 -2.99 13.95
C SER A 112 34.57 -3.22 12.46
N CYS A 113 33.43 -2.84 11.91
CA CYS A 113 33.22 -2.68 10.48
C CYS A 113 34.32 -1.76 9.90
N VAL A 114 35.24 -2.38 9.16
CA VAL A 114 35.96 -1.74 8.04
C VAL A 114 35.07 -1.87 6.81
#